data_AF-A0A0K8QAZ3-F1
#
_entry.id   AF-A0A0K8QAZ3-F1
#
_cell.length_a   1.000
_cell.length_b   1.000
_cell.length_c   1.000
_cell.angle_alpha   90.00
_cell.angle_beta   90.00
_cell.angle_gamma   90.00
#
_symmetry.space_group_name_H-M   'P 1'
#
loop_
_entity.id
_entity.type
_entity.pdbx_description
1 polymer ?
#
loop_
_entity_poly.entity_id
_entity_poly.type
_entity_poly.pdbx_seq_one_letter_code
_entity_poly.pdbx_strand_id
1 'polypeptide(L)' 'MHLLPREQEKLMIVVAADLARRRQSRGLKLNFPEAVAVISYELIEAPVTAKPSQNS' A
#
# COMPACT_ATOMS: atom_id res chain seq x y z
N MET A 1 20.92 9.94 0.12
CA MET A 1 20.11 9.29 1.18
C MET A 1 20.69 7.92 1.45
N HIS A 2 20.90 7.54 2.71
CA HIS A 2 21.30 6.19 3.11
C HIS A 2 20.06 5.49 3.67
N LEU A 3 19.39 4.71 2.83
CA LEU A 3 18.20 3.98 3.23
C LEU A 3 18.61 2.63 3.82
N LEU A 4 17.95 2.23 4.90
CA LEU A 4 18.01 0.86 5.39
C LEU A 4 17.29 -0.05 4.38
N PRO A 5 17.69 -1.33 4.23
CA PRO A 5 17.01 -2.27 3.32
C PRO A 5 15.49 -2.29 3.50
N ARG A 6 15.02 -2.25 4.76
CA ARG A 6 13.59 -2.22 5.11
C ARG A 6 12.88 -0.95 4.62
N GLU A 7 13.56 0.19 4.61
CA GLU A 7 12.98 1.44 4.10
C GLU A 7 12.86 1.38 2.59
N GLN A 8 13.84 0.79 1.91
CA GLN A 8 13.78 0.55 0.47
C GLN A 8 12.64 -0.39 0.10
N GLU A 9 12.43 -1.49 0.85
CA GLU A 9 11.30 -2.40 0.65
C GLU A 9 9.94 -1.70 0.79
N LYS A 10 9.78 -0.82 1.78
CA LYS A 10 8.55 -0.03 1.93
C LYS A 10 8.32 0.89 0.74
N LEU A 11 9.36 1.57 0.26
CA LEU A 11 9.27 2.42 -0.92
C LEU A 11 8.88 1.62 -2.17
N MET A 12 9.35 0.38 -2.31
CA MET A 12 8.94 -0.49 -3.41
C MET A 12 7.43 -0.80 -3.36
N ILE A 13 6.86 -1.00 -2.18
CA ILE A 13 5.41 -1.20 -2.01
C ILE A 13 4.63 0.07 -2.42
N VAL A 14 5.11 1.25 -2.02
CA VAL A 14 4.50 2.54 -2.39
C VAL A 14 4.46 2.70 -3.91
N VAL A 15 5.58 2.45 -4.59
CA VAL A 15 5.66 2.57 -6.06
C VAL A 15 4.77 1.53 -6.75
N ALA A 16 4.74 0.30 -6.25
CA ALA A 16 3.89 -0.75 -6.81
C ALA A 16 2.40 -0.41 -6.67
N ALA A 17 1.97 0.13 -5.53
CA ALA A 17 0.60 0.55 -5.29
C ALA A 17 0.19 1.75 -6.16
N ASP A 18 1.07 2.74 -6.33
CA ASP A 18 0.81 3.88 -7.23
C ASP A 18 0.67 3.42 -8.69
N LEU A 19 1.58 2.55 -9.16
CA LEU A 19 1.48 1.96 -10.50
C LEU A 19 0.16 1.18 -10.68
N ALA A 20 -0.22 0.37 -9.70
CA ALA A 20 -1.48 -0.37 -9.72
C ALA A 20 -2.69 0.56 -9.85
N ARG A 21 -2.76 1.64 -9.05
CA ARG A 21 -3.86 2.63 -9.14
C ARG A 21 -3.90 3.34 -10.48
N ARG A 22 -2.75 3.71 -11.06
CA ARG A 22 -2.68 4.31 -12.41
C ARG A 22 -3.09 3.34 -13.52
N ARG A 23 -2.92 2.03 -13.32
CA ARG A 23 -3.47 1.02 -14.23
C ARG A 23 -4.98 0.91 -14.06
N GLN A 24 -5.45 0.89 -12.81
CA GLN A 24 -6.88 0.85 -12.49
C GLN A 24 -7.65 2.04 -13.04
N SER A 25 -7.08 3.26 -12.95
CA SER A 25 -7.70 4.48 -13.46
C SER A 25 -7.87 4.50 -14.98
N ARG A 26 -7.08 3.68 -15.70
CA ARG A 26 -7.24 3.44 -17.15
C ARG A 26 -8.30 2.38 -17.48
N GLY A 27 -9.05 1.90 -16.47
CA GLY A 27 -10.09 0.90 -16.63
C GLY A 27 -9.59 -0.55 -16.60
N LEU A 28 -8.31 -0.78 -16.27
CA LEU A 28 -7.78 -2.14 -16.15
C LEU A 28 -8.18 -2.75 -14.81
N LYS A 29 -8.58 -4.03 -14.83
CA LYS A 29 -8.71 -4.80 -13.59
C LYS A 29 -7.32 -5.05 -13.02
N LEU A 30 -7.20 -4.91 -11.70
CA LEU A 30 -5.96 -5.25 -11.01
C LEU A 30 -5.68 -6.75 -11.09
N ASN A 31 -4.44 -7.10 -11.36
CA ASN A 31 -3.97 -8.48 -11.22
C ASN A 31 -3.63 -8.78 -9.75
N PHE A 32 -3.23 -10.02 -9.47
CA PHE A 32 -2.91 -10.46 -8.11
C PHE A 32 -1.85 -9.59 -7.41
N PRO A 33 -0.63 -9.38 -7.95
CA PRO A 33 0.38 -8.57 -7.27
C PRO A 33 -0.02 -7.10 -7.13
N GLU A 34 -0.79 -6.55 -8.06
CA GLU A 34 -1.31 -5.18 -7.96
C GLU A 34 -2.33 -5.02 -6.83
N ALA A 35 -3.24 -5.97 -6.69
CA ALA A 35 -4.20 -5.98 -5.59
C ALA A 35 -3.48 -6.09 -4.24
N VAL A 36 -2.48 -6.98 -4.14
CA VAL A 36 -1.65 -7.11 -2.93
C VAL A 36 -0.93 -5.80 -2.62
N ALA A 37 -0.28 -5.17 -3.61
CA ALA A 37 0.44 -3.91 -3.40
C ALA A 37 -0.47 -2.79 -2.87
N VAL A 38 -1.68 -2.65 -3.44
CA VAL A 38 -2.66 -1.66 -2.97
C VAL A 38 -3.06 -1.94 -1.53
N ILE A 39 -3.40 -3.18 -1.18
CA ILE A 39 -3.79 -3.55 0.19
C ILE A 39 -2.63 -3.32 1.16
N SER A 40 -1.42 -3.73 0.81
CA SER A 40 -0.22 -3.53 1.64
C SER A 40 0.06 -2.06 1.88
N TYR A 41 -0.12 -1.21 0.87
CA TYR A 41 0.04 0.23 1.01
C TYR A 41 -0.97 0.83 2.01
N GLU A 42 -2.26 0.44 1.92
CA GLU A 42 -3.27 0.91 2.88
C GLU A 42 -2.93 0.52 4.32
N LEU A 43 -2.36 -0.67 4.53
CA LEU A 43 -1.92 -1.12 5.86
C LEU A 43 -0.70 -0.37 6.38
N ILE A 44 0.21 0.04 5.49
CA ILE A 44 1.41 0.81 5.84
C ILE A 44 1.04 2.25 6.21
N GLU A 45 0.09 2.85 5.48
CA GLU A 45 -0.42 4.19 5.74
C GLU A 45 -1.45 4.25 6.87
N ALA A 46 -2.03 3.10 7.25
CA ALA A 46 -2.96 3.03 8.36
C ALA A 46 -2.28 3.57 9.63
N PRO A 47 -2.90 4.55 10.32
CA PRO A 47 -2.35 5.05 11.57
C PRO A 47 -2.28 3.89 12.57
N VAL A 48 -1.11 3.72 13.19
CA VAL A 48 -0.85 2.71 14.24
C VAL A 48 -1.89 2.75 15.37
N THR A 49 -2.57 3.88 15.55
CA THR A 49 -3.62 4.10 16.55
C THR A 49 -5.03 3.80 16.04
N ALA A 50 -5.25 2.70 15.34
CA ALA A 50 -6.59 2.15 15.21
C ALA A 50 -7.08 1.73 16.61
N LYS A 51 -7.62 2.67 17.40
CA LYS A 51 -8.29 2.36 18.66
C LYS A 51 -9.43 1.39 18.32
N PRO A 52 -9.55 0.25 19.03
CA PRO A 52 -10.72 -0.61 18.85
C PRO A 52 -11.94 0.24 19.17
N SER A 53 -12.92 0.24 18.26
CA SER A 53 -14.25 0.75 18.51
C SER A 53 -14.72 0.20 19.85
N GLN A 54 -14.72 1.05 20.89
CA GLN A 54 -15.48 0.82 22.11
C GLN A 54 -16.93 0.91 21.66
N ASN A 55 -17.51 -0.23 21.27
CA ASN A 55 -18.94 -0.33 21.03
C ASN A 55 -19.64 0.01 22.35
N SER A 56 -20.52 1.01 22.24
CA SER A 56 -21.45 1.45 23.28
C SER A 56 -22.49 0.39 23.61
#